data_AF-A0A1Q9RVC3-F1
#
_entry.id   AF-A0A1Q9RVC3-F1
#
_cell.length_a   1.000
_cell.length_b   1.000
_cell.length_c   1.000
_cell.angle_alpha   90.00
_cell.angle_beta   90.00
_cell.angle_gamma   90.00
#
_symmetry.space_group_name_H-M   'P 1'
#
loop_
_entity.id
_entity.type
_entity.pdbx_description
1 polymer ?
#
loop_
_entity_poly.entity_id
_entity_poly.type
_entity_poly.pdbx_seq_one_letter_code
_entity_poly.pdbx_strand_id
1 'polypeptide(L)'
;MLVLPLVGTLITGAVMWLVVGAPLAALTSALTNALGNLSTGSLVLAGATLGLMVAADLGGPINKTAYTFAVAGLATGAPAAPAIMAAVMAAGMTPPLAMALATTLRRSWFTPAEQESGRAAWLLGAVYVTEGAIPFAAADPLRVLPSLLAGSAVTGGLSAAFGVAAATPHGGIFVLPLVGNPLGYVLAIAAGTLVSAAAVLALKAREQRMRESHSGDPLCHDP
;
A
#
# COMPACT_ATOMS: atom_id res chain seq x y z
N MET A 1 -16.15 39.72 -20.38
CA MET A 1 -15.82 38.79 -19.27
C MET A 1 -16.00 37.31 -19.64
N LEU A 2 -16.98 36.92 -20.49
CA LEU A 2 -17.12 35.53 -20.96
C LEU A 2 -16.25 35.16 -22.19
N VAL A 3 -15.84 36.15 -22.99
CA VAL A 3 -15.08 35.93 -24.24
C VAL A 3 -13.65 35.42 -23.97
N LEU A 4 -12.96 35.97 -22.97
CA LEU A 4 -11.62 35.52 -22.58
C LEU A 4 -11.57 34.05 -22.12
N PRO A 5 -12.45 33.58 -21.21
CA PRO A 5 -12.48 32.17 -20.85
C PRO A 5 -12.94 31.26 -22.00
N LEU A 6 -13.83 31.73 -22.89
CA LEU A 6 -14.22 30.96 -24.08
C LEU A 6 -13.04 30.79 -25.06
N VAL A 7 -12.34 31.87 -25.40
CA VAL A 7 -11.17 31.81 -26.29
C VAL A 7 -10.04 31.03 -25.65
N GLY A 8 -9.81 31.20 -24.34
CA GLY A 8 -8.80 30.44 -23.59
C GLY A 8 -9.08 28.93 -23.57
N THR A 9 -10.32 28.50 -23.35
CA THR A 9 -10.70 27.08 -23.41
C THR A 9 -10.62 26.53 -24.84
N LEU A 10 -10.96 27.33 -25.85
CA LEU A 10 -10.86 26.93 -27.26
C LEU A 10 -9.40 26.71 -27.68
N ILE A 11 -8.50 27.63 -27.31
CA ILE A 11 -7.06 27.50 -27.57
C ILE A 11 -6.49 26.30 -26.82
N THR A 12 -6.79 26.16 -25.51
CA THR A 12 -6.28 25.05 -24.70
C THR A 12 -6.81 23.70 -25.21
N GLY A 13 -8.08 23.63 -25.61
CA GLY A 13 -8.68 22.46 -26.23
C GLY A 13 -8.05 22.12 -27.58
N ALA A 14 -7.79 23.13 -28.42
CA ALA A 14 -7.11 22.95 -29.70
C ALA A 14 -5.67 22.44 -29.52
N VAL A 15 -4.91 22.98 -28.55
CA VAL A 15 -3.56 22.51 -28.22
C VAL A 15 -3.58 21.08 -27.69
N MET A 16 -4.51 20.75 -26.79
CA MET A 16 -4.69 19.39 -26.28
C MET A 16 -4.99 18.40 -27.41
N TRP A 17 -5.84 18.78 -28.37
CA TRP A 17 -6.19 17.92 -29.48
C TRP A 17 -5.04 17.76 -30.50
N LEU A 18 -4.40 18.86 -30.92
CA LEU A 18 -3.36 18.86 -31.97
C LEU A 18 -2.01 18.32 -31.51
N VAL A 19 -1.59 18.64 -30.27
CA VAL A 19 -0.23 18.35 -29.79
C VAL A 19 -0.23 17.16 -28.83
N VAL A 20 -1.22 17.08 -27.93
CA VAL A 20 -1.22 16.10 -26.83
C VAL A 20 -2.01 14.83 -27.18
N GLY A 21 -3.02 14.92 -28.05
CA GLY A 21 -3.92 13.81 -28.38
C GLY A 21 -3.18 12.58 -28.92
N ALA A 22 -2.32 12.77 -29.92
CA ALA A 22 -1.54 11.68 -30.53
C ALA A 22 -0.55 11.00 -29.55
N PRO A 23 0.31 11.73 -28.80
CA PRO A 23 1.20 11.08 -27.83
C PRO A 23 0.43 10.44 -26.68
N LEU A 24 -0.68 11.03 -26.24
CA LEU A 24 -1.53 10.45 -25.20
C LEU A 24 -2.15 9.12 -25.66
N ALA A 25 -2.72 9.09 -26.87
CA ALA A 25 -3.28 7.86 -27.44
C ALA A 25 -2.23 6.76 -27.63
N ALA A 26 -1.01 7.12 -28.06
CA ALA A 26 0.10 6.19 -28.17
C ALA A 26 0.51 5.62 -26.80
N LEU A 27 0.56 6.46 -25.77
CA LEU A 27 0.90 6.05 -24.41
C LEU A 27 -0.17 5.14 -23.81
N THR A 28 -1.46 5.50 -23.94
CA THR A 28 -2.57 4.65 -23.50
C THR A 28 -2.53 3.31 -24.21
N SER A 29 -2.33 3.27 -25.53
CA SER A 29 -2.24 2.01 -26.29
C SER A 29 -1.04 1.16 -25.85
N ALA A 30 0.11 1.78 -25.60
CA ALA A 30 1.28 1.08 -25.08
C ALA A 30 1.02 0.47 -23.69
N LEU A 31 0.35 1.21 -22.80
CA LEU A 31 -0.06 0.72 -21.49
C LEU A 31 -1.10 -0.41 -21.61
N THR A 32 -2.12 -0.27 -22.45
CA THR A 32 -3.12 -1.31 -22.70
C THR A 32 -2.45 -2.60 -23.17
N ASN A 33 -1.51 -2.49 -24.12
CA ASN A 33 -0.78 -3.65 -24.64
C ASN A 33 0.14 -4.25 -23.58
N ALA A 34 0.84 -3.44 -22.79
CA ALA A 34 1.70 -3.92 -21.72
C ALA A 34 0.89 -4.70 -20.68
N LEU A 35 -0.24 -4.16 -20.23
CA LEU A 35 -1.14 -4.79 -19.27
C LEU A 35 -1.85 -6.02 -19.85
N GLY A 36 -2.27 -5.98 -21.11
CA GLY A 36 -2.96 -7.07 -21.80
C GLY A 36 -2.10 -8.30 -22.06
N ASN A 37 -0.77 -8.13 -22.13
CA ASN A 37 0.18 -9.22 -22.31
C ASN A 37 0.70 -9.82 -20.99
N LEU A 38 0.20 -9.37 -19.83
CA LEU A 38 0.60 -9.94 -18.55
C LEU A 38 -0.02 -11.33 -18.35
N SER A 39 0.84 -12.33 -18.21
CA SER A 39 0.48 -13.63 -17.64
C SER A 39 0.12 -13.51 -16.15
N THR A 40 -0.55 -14.53 -15.60
CA THR A 40 -0.85 -14.61 -14.17
C THR A 40 0.41 -14.52 -13.30
N GLY A 41 1.52 -15.16 -13.70
CA GLY A 41 2.78 -15.10 -12.96
C GLY A 41 3.37 -13.69 -12.90
N SER A 42 3.35 -12.98 -14.04
CA SER A 42 3.79 -11.57 -14.10
C SER A 42 2.84 -10.62 -13.34
N LEU A 43 1.55 -10.92 -13.27
CA LEU A 43 0.59 -10.17 -12.46
C LEU A 43 0.89 -10.27 -10.96
N VAL A 44 1.27 -11.45 -10.48
CA VAL A 44 1.68 -11.64 -9.08
C VAL A 44 2.92 -10.82 -8.76
N LEU A 45 3.92 -10.84 -9.64
CA LEU A 45 5.15 -10.04 -9.48
C LEU A 45 4.86 -8.53 -9.55
N ALA A 46 4.02 -8.10 -10.48
CA ALA A 46 3.57 -6.72 -10.59
C ALA A 46 2.81 -6.27 -9.32
N GLY A 47 1.88 -7.10 -8.84
CA GLY A 47 1.14 -6.85 -7.59
C GLY A 47 2.07 -6.75 -6.38
N ALA A 48 3.06 -7.62 -6.27
CA ALA A 48 4.05 -7.56 -5.18
C ALA A 48 4.93 -6.30 -5.26
N THR A 49 5.37 -5.93 -6.46
CA THR A 49 6.19 -4.73 -6.68
C THR A 49 5.41 -3.45 -6.37
N LEU A 50 4.17 -3.38 -6.83
CA LEU A 50 3.28 -2.25 -6.51
C LEU A 50 2.94 -2.23 -5.02
N GLY A 51 2.77 -3.39 -4.39
CA GLY A 51 2.59 -3.50 -2.94
C GLY A 51 3.78 -2.93 -2.15
N LEU A 52 5.02 -3.19 -2.60
CA LEU A 52 6.21 -2.54 -2.05
C LEU A 52 6.14 -1.02 -2.21
N MET A 53 5.83 -0.53 -3.41
CA MET A 53 5.78 0.90 -3.68
C MET A 53 4.75 1.63 -2.81
N VAL A 54 3.57 1.04 -2.59
CA VAL A 54 2.52 1.63 -1.76
C VAL A 54 2.96 1.78 -0.30
N ALA A 55 3.71 0.83 0.23
CA ALA A 55 4.18 0.88 1.62
C ALA A 55 5.50 1.63 1.82
N ALA A 56 6.21 2.00 0.74
CA ALA A 56 7.56 2.55 0.81
C ALA A 56 7.66 3.89 1.54
N ASP A 57 6.63 4.73 1.45
CA ASP A 57 6.64 6.06 2.05
C ASP A 57 5.32 6.43 2.75
N LEU A 58 4.49 5.42 3.04
CA LEU A 58 3.30 5.52 3.89
C LEU A 58 2.31 6.64 3.48
N GLY A 59 2.17 6.90 2.18
CA GLY A 59 1.30 7.95 1.63
C GLY A 59 2.03 9.08 0.91
N GLY A 60 3.35 8.96 0.73
CA GLY A 60 4.19 9.91 0.02
C GLY A 60 4.13 9.79 -1.52
N PRO A 61 5.11 10.37 -2.23
CA PRO A 61 5.17 10.38 -3.69
C PRO A 61 5.19 9.00 -4.35
N ILE A 62 5.88 8.00 -3.77
CA ILE A 62 5.99 6.64 -4.31
C ILE A 62 4.65 5.94 -4.20
N ASN A 63 3.98 6.01 -3.05
CA ASN A 63 2.63 5.47 -2.88
C ASN A 63 1.65 6.11 -3.87
N LYS A 64 1.65 7.45 -3.97
CA LYS A 64 0.78 8.16 -4.91
C LYS A 64 1.07 7.79 -6.36
N THR A 65 2.33 7.56 -6.73
CA THR A 65 2.70 7.12 -8.07
C THR A 65 2.19 5.70 -8.36
N ALA A 66 2.29 4.78 -7.41
CA ALA A 66 1.73 3.43 -7.56
C ALA A 66 0.20 3.47 -7.70
N TYR A 67 -0.46 4.31 -6.89
CA TYR A 67 -1.91 4.50 -6.97
C TYR A 67 -2.34 5.11 -8.31
N THR A 68 -1.69 6.19 -8.76
CA THR A 68 -2.03 6.81 -10.04
C THR A 68 -1.73 5.90 -11.22
N PHE A 69 -0.70 5.06 -11.15
CA PHE A 69 -0.46 4.01 -12.15
C PHE A 69 -1.64 3.04 -12.24
N ALA A 70 -2.17 2.57 -11.11
CA ALA A 70 -3.33 1.68 -11.10
C ALA A 70 -4.59 2.39 -11.64
N VAL A 71 -4.83 3.65 -11.27
CA VAL A 71 -5.96 4.45 -11.78
C VAL A 71 -5.85 4.66 -13.28
N ALA A 72 -4.67 5.03 -13.78
CA ALA A 72 -4.41 5.18 -15.20
C ALA A 72 -4.62 3.85 -15.95
N GLY A 73 -4.21 2.74 -15.35
CA GLY A 73 -4.48 1.39 -15.84
C GLY A 73 -5.97 1.13 -16.04
N LEU A 74 -6.82 1.48 -15.07
CA LEU A 74 -8.28 1.31 -15.22
C LEU A 74 -8.85 2.11 -16.40
N ALA A 75 -8.34 3.33 -16.63
CA ALA A 75 -8.77 4.16 -17.76
C ALA A 75 -8.41 3.56 -19.13
N THR A 76 -7.47 2.62 -19.20
CA THR A 76 -7.10 1.93 -20.44
C THR A 76 -8.09 0.83 -20.86
N GLY A 77 -8.94 0.35 -19.94
CA GLY A 77 -9.82 -0.80 -20.16
C GLY A 77 -9.10 -2.15 -20.24
N ALA A 78 -7.80 -2.23 -19.93
CA ALA A 78 -7.05 -3.47 -19.99
C ALA A 78 -7.59 -4.53 -18.99
N PRO A 79 -7.71 -5.81 -19.36
CA PRO A 79 -8.27 -6.86 -18.50
C PRO A 79 -7.52 -7.05 -17.16
N ALA A 80 -6.21 -6.78 -17.16
CA ALA A 80 -5.34 -6.87 -15.99
C ALA A 80 -5.49 -5.69 -15.01
N ALA A 81 -6.03 -4.55 -15.47
CA ALA A 81 -6.06 -3.31 -14.68
C ALA A 81 -6.88 -3.42 -13.37
N PRO A 82 -8.06 -4.07 -13.35
CA PRO A 82 -8.80 -4.27 -12.11
C PRO A 82 -8.05 -5.09 -11.06
N ALA A 83 -7.24 -6.07 -11.48
CA ALA A 83 -6.43 -6.86 -10.57
C ALA A 83 -5.29 -6.06 -9.96
N ILE A 84 -4.65 -5.21 -10.78
CA ILE A 84 -3.63 -4.27 -10.32
C ILE A 84 -4.21 -3.26 -9.33
N MET A 85 -5.39 -2.72 -9.61
CA MET A 85 -6.09 -1.82 -8.69
C MET A 85 -6.36 -2.50 -7.35
N ALA A 86 -6.93 -3.71 -7.37
CA ALA A 86 -7.19 -4.47 -6.16
C ALA A 86 -5.92 -4.76 -5.36
N ALA A 87 -4.81 -5.09 -6.03
CA ALA A 87 -3.52 -5.31 -5.37
C ALA A 87 -3.00 -4.07 -4.65
N VAL A 88 -3.05 -2.90 -5.31
CA VAL A 88 -2.64 -1.60 -4.72
C VAL A 88 -3.53 -1.22 -3.53
N MET A 89 -4.85 -1.39 -3.65
CA MET A 89 -5.80 -1.11 -2.57
C MET A 89 -5.56 -2.03 -1.36
N ALA A 90 -5.48 -3.34 -1.58
CA ALA A 90 -5.22 -4.30 -0.51
C ALA A 90 -3.89 -3.99 0.19
N ALA A 91 -2.84 -3.71 -0.59
CA ALA A 91 -1.52 -3.41 -0.07
C ALA A 91 -1.52 -2.14 0.80
N GLY A 92 -2.21 -1.06 0.41
CA GLY A 92 -2.23 0.17 1.24
C GLY A 92 -3.05 0.06 2.53
N MET A 93 -3.99 -0.89 2.63
CA MET A 93 -4.64 -1.21 3.91
C MET A 93 -3.69 -1.92 4.89
N THR A 94 -2.66 -2.62 4.37
CA THR A 94 -1.82 -3.53 5.15
C THR A 94 -0.95 -2.82 6.20
N PRO A 95 -0.25 -1.71 5.90
CA PRO A 95 0.64 -1.07 6.88
C PRO A 95 -0.01 -0.65 8.20
N PRO A 96 -1.10 0.14 8.22
CA PRO A 96 -1.77 0.52 9.46
C PRO A 96 -2.39 -0.69 10.19
N LEU A 97 -2.99 -1.65 9.47
CA LEU A 97 -3.54 -2.87 10.09
C LEU A 97 -2.44 -3.72 10.75
N ALA A 98 -1.27 -3.83 10.13
CA ALA A 98 -0.14 -4.55 10.68
C ALA A 98 0.38 -3.91 11.97
N MET A 99 0.46 -2.59 12.03
CA MET A 99 0.87 -1.89 13.25
C MET A 99 -0.20 -1.98 14.35
N ALA A 100 -1.47 -1.89 13.98
CA ALA A 100 -2.59 -2.11 14.90
C ALA A 100 -2.57 -3.54 15.50
N LEU A 101 -2.25 -4.55 14.69
CA LEU A 101 -2.10 -5.92 15.16
C LEU A 101 -0.84 -6.12 16.02
N ALA A 102 0.31 -5.59 15.60
CA ALA A 102 1.55 -5.73 16.35
C ALA A 102 1.46 -5.09 17.75
N THR A 103 0.87 -3.89 17.83
CA THR A 103 0.67 -3.16 19.08
C THR A 103 -0.33 -3.83 20.02
N THR A 104 -1.38 -4.47 19.49
CA THR A 104 -2.35 -5.22 20.30
C THR A 104 -1.74 -6.53 20.84
N LEU A 105 -0.92 -7.23 20.06
CA LEU A 105 -0.30 -8.50 20.48
C LEU A 105 0.83 -8.35 21.50
N ARG A 106 1.59 -7.24 21.43
CA ARG A 106 2.76 -6.99 22.29
C ARG A 106 2.78 -5.55 22.80
N ARG A 107 1.71 -5.15 23.47
CA ARG A 107 1.50 -3.79 23.98
C ARG A 107 2.70 -3.21 24.75
N SER A 108 3.38 -4.02 25.57
CA SER A 108 4.54 -3.59 26.37
C SER A 108 5.79 -3.22 25.57
N TRP A 109 5.87 -3.60 24.29
CA TRP A 109 7.02 -3.29 23.41
C TRP A 109 6.85 -1.95 22.66
N PHE A 110 5.73 -1.28 22.88
CA PHE A 110 5.39 -0.02 22.24
C PHE A 110 5.16 1.06 23.31
N THR A 111 5.56 2.28 22.98
CA THR A 111 5.36 3.47 23.81
C THR A 111 3.86 3.77 23.99
N PRO A 112 3.46 4.51 25.02
CA PRO A 112 2.05 4.89 25.21
C PRO A 112 1.44 5.60 23.98
N ALA A 113 2.23 6.44 23.30
CA ALA A 113 1.80 7.15 22.08
C ALA A 113 1.58 6.18 20.90
N GLU A 114 2.47 5.20 20.72
CA GLU A 114 2.30 4.13 19.73
C GLU A 114 1.08 3.25 20.03
N GLN A 115 0.80 2.95 21.30
CA GLN A 115 -0.37 2.16 21.68
C GLN A 115 -1.69 2.88 21.36
N GLU A 116 -1.75 4.20 21.57
CA GLU A 116 -2.93 5.00 21.23
C GLU A 116 -3.09 5.10 19.72
N SER A 117 -1.99 5.35 19.00
CA SER A 117 -1.96 5.32 17.54
C SER A 117 -2.40 3.96 16.99
N GLY A 118 -2.07 2.87 17.68
CA GLY A 118 -2.43 1.50 17.26
C GLY A 118 -3.91 1.23 17.32
N ARG A 119 -4.63 1.84 18.26
CA ARG A 119 -6.10 1.78 18.33
C ARG A 119 -6.74 2.48 17.14
N ALA A 120 -6.25 3.68 16.81
CA ALA A 120 -6.70 4.42 15.64
C ALA A 120 -6.34 3.72 14.32
N ALA A 121 -5.17 3.07 14.26
CA ALA A 121 -4.66 2.41 13.06
C ALA A 121 -5.56 1.26 12.56
N TRP A 122 -6.33 0.60 13.44
CA TRP A 122 -7.35 -0.36 13.00
C TRP A 122 -8.37 0.28 12.06
N LEU A 123 -8.93 1.42 12.46
CA LEU A 123 -9.91 2.14 11.67
C LEU A 123 -9.27 2.72 10.42
N LEU A 124 -8.11 3.38 10.55
CA LEU A 124 -7.40 3.98 9.43
C LEU A 124 -7.07 2.95 8.35
N GLY A 125 -6.56 1.78 8.75
CA GLY A 125 -6.31 0.68 7.82
C GLY A 125 -7.58 0.12 7.19
N ALA A 126 -8.64 -0.05 7.98
CA ALA A 126 -9.93 -0.51 7.48
C ALA A 126 -10.55 0.44 6.45
N VAL A 127 -10.26 1.75 6.49
CA VAL A 127 -10.76 2.74 5.52
C VAL A 127 -9.72 3.15 4.48
N TYR A 128 -8.61 2.41 4.35
CA TYR A 128 -7.53 2.67 3.38
C TYR A 128 -6.82 4.01 3.59
N VAL A 129 -6.42 4.29 4.82
CA VAL A 129 -5.55 5.41 5.18
C VAL A 129 -4.21 4.83 5.62
N THR A 130 -3.25 4.81 4.68
CA THR A 130 -1.93 4.20 4.87
C THR A 130 -1.10 4.97 5.91
N GLU A 131 -1.38 6.27 6.06
CA GLU A 131 -0.74 7.22 6.96
C GLU A 131 -0.87 6.84 8.44
N GLY A 132 -1.82 5.96 8.79
CA GLY A 132 -1.96 5.43 10.16
C GLY A 132 -0.72 4.69 10.66
N ALA A 133 0.21 4.32 9.78
CA ALA A 133 1.49 3.72 10.14
C ALA A 133 2.63 4.72 10.38
N ILE A 134 2.47 6.00 10.00
CA ILE A 134 3.54 7.03 10.12
C ILE A 134 4.08 7.18 11.55
N PRO A 135 3.25 7.25 12.61
CA PRO A 135 3.77 7.42 13.97
C PRO A 135 4.74 6.30 14.40
N PHE A 136 4.53 5.10 13.89
CA PHE A 136 5.36 3.93 14.17
C PHE A 136 6.66 3.93 13.37
N ALA A 137 6.58 4.28 12.09
CA ALA A 137 7.76 4.40 11.25
C ALA A 137 8.65 5.58 11.69
N ALA A 138 8.06 6.65 12.23
CA ALA A 138 8.82 7.75 12.83
C ALA A 138 9.54 7.32 14.12
N ALA A 139 8.94 6.43 14.92
CA ALA A 139 9.53 5.93 16.15
C ALA A 139 10.63 4.89 15.92
N ASP A 140 10.46 3.98 14.96
CA ASP A 140 11.41 2.88 14.68
C ASP A 140 11.47 2.55 13.16
N PRO A 141 12.04 3.45 12.33
CA PRO A 141 11.99 3.35 10.88
C PRO A 141 12.70 2.09 10.35
N LEU A 142 13.83 1.75 10.95
CA LEU A 142 14.69 0.64 10.50
C LEU A 142 14.03 -0.72 10.63
N ARG A 143 13.05 -0.86 11.52
CA ARG A 143 12.35 -2.14 11.74
C ARG A 143 10.95 -2.14 11.17
N VAL A 144 10.25 -1.01 11.31
CA VAL A 144 8.87 -0.86 10.85
C VAL A 144 8.83 -0.86 9.33
N LEU A 145 9.59 0.00 8.66
CA LEU A 145 9.49 0.16 7.21
C LEU A 145 9.76 -1.14 6.41
N PRO A 146 10.86 -1.89 6.63
CA PRO A 146 11.09 -3.13 5.89
C PRO A 146 10.03 -4.21 6.18
N SER A 147 9.47 -4.22 7.39
CA SER A 147 8.40 -5.15 7.75
C SER A 147 7.09 -4.82 7.03
N LEU A 148 6.74 -3.53 6.92
CA LEU A 148 5.55 -3.07 6.21
C LEU A 148 5.68 -3.30 4.70
N LEU A 149 6.87 -3.06 4.14
CA LEU A 149 7.21 -3.39 2.75
C LEU A 149 6.98 -4.88 2.47
N ALA A 150 7.52 -5.77 3.32
CA ALA A 150 7.39 -7.21 3.12
C ALA A 150 5.93 -7.68 3.12
N GLY A 151 5.13 -7.28 4.10
CA GLY A 151 3.72 -7.70 4.14
C GLY A 151 2.89 -7.07 3.03
N SER A 152 3.16 -5.84 2.63
CA SER A 152 2.43 -5.19 1.52
C SER A 152 2.76 -5.82 0.17
N ALA A 153 4.01 -6.27 -0.02
CA ALA A 153 4.40 -7.09 -1.18
C ALA A 153 3.64 -8.42 -1.21
N VAL A 154 3.53 -9.09 -0.06
CA VAL A 154 2.76 -10.33 0.08
C VAL A 154 1.27 -10.09 -0.21
N THR A 155 0.68 -9.03 0.35
CA THR A 155 -0.72 -8.68 0.08
C THR A 155 -0.96 -8.42 -1.40
N GLY A 156 -0.13 -7.59 -2.04
CA GLY A 156 -0.28 -7.26 -3.45
C GLY A 156 -0.12 -8.47 -4.36
N GLY A 157 0.87 -9.34 -4.10
CA GLY A 157 1.07 -10.58 -4.83
C GLY A 157 -0.07 -11.58 -4.64
N LEU A 158 -0.54 -11.79 -3.41
CA LEU A 158 -1.66 -12.69 -3.11
C LEU A 158 -2.98 -12.20 -3.67
N SER A 159 -3.24 -10.89 -3.62
CA SER A 159 -4.43 -10.29 -4.23
C SER A 159 -4.48 -10.57 -5.74
N ALA A 160 -3.36 -10.40 -6.44
CA ALA A 160 -3.23 -10.77 -7.84
C ALA A 160 -3.34 -12.29 -8.08
N ALA A 161 -2.75 -13.12 -7.20
CA ALA A 161 -2.79 -14.58 -7.32
C ALA A 161 -4.21 -15.15 -7.14
N PHE A 162 -4.98 -14.58 -6.22
CA PHE A 162 -6.38 -14.94 -5.99
C PHE A 162 -7.34 -14.36 -7.03
N GLY A 163 -6.82 -13.62 -8.03
CA GLY A 163 -7.62 -13.02 -9.09
C GLY A 163 -8.61 -11.98 -8.56
N VAL A 164 -8.25 -11.29 -7.48
CA VAL A 164 -9.08 -10.23 -6.92
C VAL A 164 -9.13 -9.06 -7.89
N ALA A 165 -10.30 -8.47 -8.11
CA ALA A 165 -10.48 -7.41 -9.09
C ALA A 165 -11.31 -6.25 -8.53
N ALA A 166 -10.83 -5.02 -8.68
CA ALA A 166 -11.55 -3.80 -8.28
C ALA A 166 -11.71 -2.88 -9.48
N ALA A 167 -12.95 -2.67 -9.93
CA ALA A 167 -13.26 -1.82 -11.09
C ALA A 167 -13.20 -0.32 -10.76
N THR A 168 -13.17 0.04 -9.47
CA THR A 168 -13.20 1.42 -9.02
C THR A 168 -12.04 1.72 -8.08
N PRO A 169 -11.46 2.93 -8.13
CA PRO A 169 -10.32 3.34 -7.31
C PRO A 169 -10.78 3.77 -5.92
N HIS A 170 -11.39 2.85 -5.19
CA HIS A 170 -11.84 3.07 -3.81
C HIS A 170 -11.22 1.97 -2.96
N GLY A 171 -10.65 2.34 -1.82
CA GLY A 171 -10.11 1.41 -0.86
C GLY A 171 -11.04 1.18 0.32
N GLY A 172 -10.61 0.30 1.22
CA GLY A 172 -11.24 0.09 2.51
C GLY A 172 -12.33 -0.98 2.49
N ILE A 173 -12.86 -1.25 3.67
CA ILE A 173 -13.84 -2.31 3.93
C ILE A 173 -15.16 -2.07 3.17
N PHE A 174 -15.47 -0.81 2.86
CA PHE A 174 -16.68 -0.43 2.13
C PHE A 174 -16.71 -0.91 0.69
N VAL A 175 -15.56 -1.30 0.14
CA VAL A 175 -15.41 -1.72 -1.25
C VAL A 175 -15.53 -3.24 -1.39
N LEU A 176 -15.55 -3.99 -0.29
CA LEU A 176 -15.72 -5.45 -0.30
C LEU A 176 -16.94 -5.93 -1.14
N PRO A 177 -18.13 -5.31 -1.09
CA PRO A 177 -19.26 -5.76 -1.90
C PRO A 177 -19.07 -5.53 -3.41
N LEU A 178 -18.14 -4.66 -3.80
CA LEU A 178 -17.89 -4.21 -5.17
C LEU A 178 -16.66 -4.91 -5.78
N VAL A 179 -15.90 -5.65 -4.98
CA VAL A 179 -14.67 -6.33 -5.40
C VAL A 179 -14.99 -7.75 -5.90
N GLY A 180 -14.41 -8.11 -7.04
CA GLY A 180 -14.38 -9.50 -7.50
C GLY A 180 -13.50 -10.34 -6.58
N ASN A 181 -14.03 -11.45 -6.07
CA ASN A 181 -13.41 -12.29 -5.05
C ASN A 181 -13.11 -11.56 -3.71
N PRO A 182 -14.14 -11.15 -2.96
CA PRO A 182 -13.96 -10.43 -1.69
C PRO A 182 -13.29 -11.28 -0.60
N LEU A 183 -13.50 -12.60 -0.62
CA LEU A 183 -12.80 -13.52 0.28
C LEU A 183 -11.29 -13.51 0.01
N GLY A 184 -10.88 -13.59 -1.26
CA GLY A 184 -9.48 -13.45 -1.65
C GLY A 184 -8.87 -12.12 -1.21
N TYR A 185 -9.62 -11.02 -1.32
CA TYR A 185 -9.17 -9.70 -0.88
C TYR A 185 -8.89 -9.66 0.63
N VAL A 186 -9.82 -10.14 1.45
CA VAL A 186 -9.67 -10.18 2.91
C VAL A 186 -8.53 -11.12 3.31
N LEU A 187 -8.41 -12.29 2.67
CA LEU A 187 -7.33 -13.24 2.94
C LEU A 187 -5.96 -12.67 2.58
N ALA A 188 -5.84 -11.97 1.45
CA ALA A 188 -4.60 -11.32 1.05
C ALA A 188 -4.18 -10.24 2.06
N ILE A 189 -5.10 -9.36 2.46
CA ILE A 189 -4.84 -8.32 3.47
C ILE A 189 -4.46 -8.96 4.80
N ALA A 190 -5.19 -9.98 5.25
CA ALA A 190 -4.91 -10.67 6.50
C ALA A 190 -3.53 -11.33 6.49
N ALA A 191 -3.17 -12.02 5.39
CA ALA A 191 -1.88 -12.66 5.23
C ALA A 191 -0.72 -11.65 5.28
N GLY A 192 -0.77 -10.56 4.52
CA GLY A 192 0.29 -9.55 4.57
C GLY A 192 0.32 -8.79 5.90
N THR A 193 -0.84 -8.53 6.51
CA THR A 193 -0.95 -7.95 7.86
C THR A 193 -0.23 -8.81 8.89
N LEU A 194 -0.45 -10.13 8.85
CA LEU A 194 0.24 -11.10 9.70
C LEU A 194 1.73 -11.15 9.44
N VAL A 195 2.16 -11.14 8.16
CA VAL A 195 3.59 -11.11 7.80
C VAL A 195 4.28 -9.86 8.34
N SER A 196 3.71 -8.67 8.11
CA SER A 196 4.26 -7.42 8.62
C SER A 196 4.27 -7.35 10.16
N ALA A 197 3.19 -7.76 10.81
CA ALA A 197 3.11 -7.78 12.27
C ALA A 197 4.15 -8.77 12.85
N ALA A 198 4.24 -9.98 12.31
CA ALA A 198 5.23 -10.96 12.73
C ALA A 198 6.67 -10.45 12.51
N ALA A 199 6.94 -9.82 11.37
CA ALA A 199 8.26 -9.24 11.06
C ALA A 199 8.65 -8.12 12.04
N VAL A 200 7.78 -7.14 12.29
CA VAL A 200 8.03 -6.07 13.27
C VAL A 200 8.28 -6.65 14.66
N LEU A 201 7.44 -7.58 15.09
CA LEU A 201 7.57 -8.20 16.41
C LEU A 201 8.86 -9.02 16.51
N ALA A 202 9.23 -9.79 15.49
CA ALA A 202 10.48 -10.54 15.47
C ALA A 202 11.71 -9.62 15.55
N LEU A 203 11.69 -8.50 14.82
CA LEU A 203 12.77 -7.51 14.85
C LEU A 203 12.87 -6.80 16.21
N LYS A 204 11.73 -6.40 16.80
CA LYS A 204 11.70 -5.80 18.15
C LYS A 204 12.07 -6.81 19.25
N ALA A 205 11.70 -8.08 19.11
CA ALA A 205 12.04 -9.14 20.08
C ALA A 205 13.55 -9.35 20.22
N ARG A 206 14.31 -9.23 19.11
CA ARG A 206 15.77 -9.34 19.13
C ARG A 206 16.40 -8.23 19.98
N GLU A 207 15.89 -7.01 19.91
CA GLU A 207 16.37 -5.90 20.72
C GLU A 207 16.06 -6.10 22.21
N GLN A 208 14.85 -6.53 22.55
CA GLN A 208 14.49 -6.75 23.96
C GLN A 208 15.44 -7.76 24.62
N ARG A 209 15.75 -8.85 23.91
CA ARG A 209 16.75 -9.84 24.36
C ARG A 209 18.16 -9.25 24.52
N MET A 210 18.58 -8.37 23.62
CA MET A 210 19.88 -7.69 23.71
C MET A 210 19.94 -6.69 24.88
N ARG A 211 18.83 -6.01 25.19
CA ARG A 211 18.74 -5.12 26.35
C ARG A 211 18.79 -5.90 27.67
N GLU A 212 18.08 -7.02 27.74
CA GLU A 212 18.12 -7.92 28.90
C GLU A 212 19.52 -8.48 29.14
N SER A 213 20.28 -8.82 28.08
CA SER A 213 21.66 -9.32 28.24
C SER A 213 22.64 -8.25 28.73
N HIS A 214 22.47 -6.98 28.35
CA HIS A 214 23.32 -5.88 28.84
C HIS A 214 22.96 -5.43 30.25
N SER A 215 21.69 -5.55 30.67
CA SER A 215 21.26 -5.24 32.03
C SER A 215 21.66 -6.32 33.05
N GLY A 216 21.99 -7.53 32.59
CA GLY A 216 22.41 -8.64 33.44
C GLY A 216 23.92 -8.77 33.61
N ASP A 217 24.73 -7.84 33.10
CA ASP A 217 26.19 -7.86 33.24
C ASP A 217 26.59 -7.32 34.62
N PRO A 218 27.12 -8.16 35.53
CA PRO A 218 27.50 -7.76 36.89
C PRO A 218 28.64 -6.72 36.94
N LEU A 219 29.32 -6.44 35.82
CA LEU A 219 30.42 -5.47 35.74
C LEU A 219 29.96 -3.99 35.71
N CYS A 220 28.66 -3.71 35.59
CA CYS A 220 28.14 -2.34 35.70
C CYS A 220 27.67 -1.97 37.12
N HIS A 221 27.78 -2.91 38.07
CA HIS A 221 27.66 -2.67 39.49
C HIS A 221 29.03 -2.83 40.13
N ASP A 222 29.77 -1.74 40.24
CA ASP A 222 30.87 -1.61 41.19
C ASP A 222 31.01 -0.12 41.60
N PRO A 223 31.57 0.15 42.79
CA PRO A 223 30.82 0.64 43.97
C PRO A 223 30.73 2.16 44.15
#